data_AF-A0A3S3MKX9-F1
#
_entry.id   AF-A0A3S3MKX9-F1
#
_cell.length_a   1.000
_cell.length_b   1.000
_cell.length_c   1.000
_cell.angle_alpha   90.00
_cell.angle_beta   90.00
_cell.angle_gamma   90.00
#
_symmetry.space_group_name_H-M   'P 1'
#
loop_
_entity.id
_entity.type
_entity.pdbx_description
1 polymer ?
#
loop_
_entity_poly.entity_id
_entity_poly.type
_entity_poly.pdbx_seq_one_letter_code
_entity_poly.pdbx_strand_id
1 'polypeptide(L)'
;MASPNYRLFTPHQAPGRALFKLYSSLFAAGIFSVLYYRLTHIPADHRLLWLLLSLAELWFAVMWLFQQSFRWNPTDHVTHPERLPPNLPPVDVMVCTADPDREPPALVANTLLSLMAYDYDVSKLAFYLSDDGGSELTFHAAYQASIFARHWLPFCRKYNVEPRAPQAFFFSSENSVADTGSGTFRQDYNLVKVTAISKSFCFLF
;
A
#
# COMPACT_ATOMS: atom_id res chain seq x y z
N MET A 1 15.80 -30.37 4.01
CA MET A 1 16.22 -28.96 4.03
C MET A 1 16.18 -28.44 2.62
N ALA A 2 15.75 -27.21 2.45
CA ALA A 2 15.25 -26.77 1.19
C ALA A 2 16.28 -26.11 0.27
N SER A 3 16.59 -26.68 -0.91
CA SER A 3 17.48 -26.06 -1.91
C SER A 3 17.13 -24.58 -2.12
N PRO A 4 18.11 -23.66 -2.12
CA PRO A 4 17.85 -22.22 -2.18
C PRO A 4 17.05 -21.76 -3.41
N ASN A 5 17.02 -22.56 -4.48
CA ASN A 5 16.41 -22.23 -5.76
C ASN A 5 14.87 -22.28 -5.80
N TYR A 6 14.20 -22.67 -4.71
CA TYR A 6 12.73 -22.75 -4.68
C TYR A 6 12.07 -21.91 -3.60
N ARG A 7 12.84 -21.05 -2.92
CA ARG A 7 12.25 -20.06 -2.03
C ARG A 7 11.50 -19.02 -2.87
N LEU A 8 10.21 -18.83 -2.56
CA LEU A 8 9.39 -17.76 -3.13
C LEU A 8 9.85 -16.37 -2.68
N PHE A 9 10.46 -16.31 -1.50
CA PHE A 9 10.99 -15.08 -0.91
C PHE A 9 12.44 -15.29 -0.49
N THR A 10 13.32 -14.40 -0.93
CA THR A 10 14.72 -14.40 -0.49
C THR A 10 14.99 -13.16 0.36
N PRO A 11 15.44 -13.33 1.62
CA PRO A 11 15.80 -12.20 2.46
C PRO A 11 17.07 -11.54 1.94
N HIS A 12 17.03 -10.23 1.76
CA HIS A 12 18.15 -9.38 1.42
C HIS A 12 18.43 -8.46 2.61
N GLN A 13 19.68 -8.45 3.09
CA GLN A 13 20.04 -7.55 4.18
C GLN A 13 20.16 -6.13 3.64
N ALA A 14 19.50 -5.17 4.29
CA ALA A 14 19.59 -3.79 3.85
C ALA A 14 21.05 -3.27 3.93
N PRO A 15 21.51 -2.47 2.95
CA PRO A 15 22.82 -1.85 3.02
C PRO A 15 22.89 -0.84 4.18
N GLY A 16 24.10 -0.50 4.63
CA GLY A 16 24.30 0.57 5.64
C GLY A 16 24.13 0.16 7.11
N ARG A 17 23.93 -1.13 7.42
CA ARG A 17 23.80 -1.63 8.82
C ARG A 17 24.98 -1.26 9.72
N ALA A 18 26.20 -1.30 9.19
CA ALA A 18 27.39 -0.94 9.96
C ALA A 18 27.36 0.54 10.36
N LEU A 19 26.98 1.42 9.44
CA LEU A 19 26.82 2.86 9.70
C LEU A 19 25.70 3.11 10.72
N PHE A 20 24.57 2.42 10.59
CA PHE A 20 23.48 2.54 11.57
C PHE A 20 23.91 2.07 12.96
N LYS A 21 24.62 0.94 13.08
CA LYS A 21 25.13 0.45 14.38
C LYS A 21 26.13 1.42 15.00
N LEU A 22 27.00 2.03 14.20
CA LEU A 22 27.93 3.06 14.66
C LEU A 22 27.17 4.28 15.19
N TYR A 23 26.22 4.80 14.40
CA TYR A 23 25.34 5.90 14.80
C TYR A 23 24.58 5.59 16.10
N SER A 24 23.93 4.43 16.21
CA SER A 24 23.19 4.03 17.40
C SER A 24 24.10 3.88 18.62
N SER A 25 25.34 3.41 18.44
CA SER A 25 26.31 3.29 19.54
C SER A 25 26.78 4.67 20.03
N LEU A 26 27.06 5.61 19.12
CA LEU A 26 27.42 6.98 19.47
C LEU A 26 26.26 7.70 20.17
N PHE A 27 25.03 7.51 19.68
CA PHE A 27 23.85 8.11 20.29
C PHE A 27 23.56 7.53 21.68
N ALA A 28 23.72 6.20 21.85
CA ALA A 28 23.63 5.56 23.16
C ALA A 28 24.66 6.13 24.14
N ALA A 29 25.91 6.30 23.73
CA ALA A 29 26.95 6.92 24.56
C ALA A 29 26.56 8.35 24.98
N GLY A 30 25.95 9.13 24.07
CA GLY A 30 25.39 10.45 24.38
C GLY A 30 24.29 10.40 25.44
N ILE A 31 23.33 9.48 25.31
CA ILE A 31 22.27 9.26 26.30
C ILE A 31 22.87 8.92 27.66
N PHE A 32 23.81 7.96 27.72
CA PHE A 32 24.44 7.58 28.98
C PHE A 32 25.23 8.73 29.61
N SER A 33 25.90 9.56 28.81
CA SER A 33 26.59 10.77 29.28
C SER A 33 25.63 11.77 29.92
N VAL A 34 24.49 12.06 29.27
CA VAL A 34 23.45 12.96 29.79
C VAL A 34 22.85 12.42 31.09
N LEU A 35 22.49 11.13 31.13
CA LEU A 35 21.94 10.51 32.33
C LEU A 35 22.95 10.52 33.48
N TYR A 36 24.24 10.26 33.21
CA TYR A 36 25.31 10.35 34.20
C TYR A 36 25.46 11.78 34.74
N TYR A 37 25.43 12.79 33.87
CA TYR A 37 25.47 14.19 34.28
C TYR A 37 24.29 14.56 35.18
N ARG A 38 23.07 14.15 34.82
CA ARG A 38 21.85 14.40 35.61
C ARG A 38 21.89 13.78 37.00
N LEU A 39 22.50 12.59 37.13
CA LEU A 39 22.66 11.88 38.40
C LEU A 39 23.75 12.48 39.29
N THR A 40 24.83 13.01 38.71
CA THR A 40 25.99 13.51 39.46
C THR A 40 25.89 14.99 39.83
N HIS A 41 25.20 15.80 39.03
CA HIS A 41 25.10 17.25 39.20
C HIS A 41 23.69 17.68 39.60
N ILE A 42 23.24 17.25 40.78
CA ILE A 42 21.93 17.65 41.32
C ILE A 42 22.06 19.04 41.96
N PRO A 43 21.39 20.08 41.43
CA PRO A 43 21.46 21.42 42.00
C PRO A 43 20.78 21.48 43.36
N ALA A 44 21.30 22.35 44.24
CA ALA A 44 20.66 22.62 45.53
C ALA A 44 19.33 23.35 45.35
N ASP A 45 19.26 24.26 44.37
CA ASP A 45 18.08 25.06 44.02
C ASP A 45 17.17 24.35 43.00
N HIS A 46 15.86 24.57 43.10
CA HIS A 46 14.84 24.07 42.16
C HIS A 46 14.87 22.55 41.88
N ARG A 47 15.18 21.73 42.89
CA ARG A 47 15.28 20.25 42.79
C ARG A 47 14.11 19.54 42.12
N LEU A 48 12.88 20.02 42.34
CA LEU A 48 11.68 19.43 41.75
C LEU A 48 11.66 19.56 40.22
N LEU A 49 12.01 20.74 39.69
CA LEU A 49 12.08 20.97 38.25
C LEU A 49 13.20 20.12 37.62
N TRP A 50 14.34 20.01 38.30
CA TRP A 50 15.44 19.15 37.87
C TRP A 50 15.03 17.67 37.78
N LEU A 51 14.30 17.18 38.79
CA LEU A 51 13.81 15.80 38.84
C LEU A 51 12.79 15.52 37.74
N LEU A 52 11.82 16.42 37.52
CA LEU A 52 10.82 16.27 36.46
C LEU A 52 11.47 16.23 35.07
N LEU A 53 12.44 17.11 34.82
CA LEU A 53 13.17 17.13 33.55
C LEU A 53 14.03 15.86 33.37
N SER A 54 14.67 15.39 34.45
CA SER A 54 15.45 14.14 34.43
C SER A 54 14.57 12.92 34.17
N LEU A 55 13.36 12.87 34.72
CA LEU A 55 12.38 11.81 34.45
C LEU A 55 11.90 11.84 32.99
N ALA A 56 11.65 13.03 32.43
CA ALA A 56 11.28 13.17 31.02
C ALA A 56 12.42 12.69 30.09
N GLU A 57 13.66 13.06 30.37
CA GLU A 57 14.84 12.60 29.62
C GLU A 57 15.05 11.09 29.73
N LEU A 58 14.87 10.51 30.92
CA LEU A 58 14.90 9.06 31.13
C LEU A 58 13.81 8.36 30.30
N TRP A 59 12.59 8.92 30.29
CA TRP A 59 11.49 8.39 29.49
C TRP A 59 11.83 8.39 28.00
N PHE A 60 12.38 9.49 27.47
CA PHE A 60 12.83 9.55 26.08
C PHE A 60 13.95 8.55 25.78
N ALA A 61 14.90 8.35 26.70
CA ALA A 61 15.96 7.35 26.56
C ALA A 61 15.40 5.92 26.48
N VAL A 62 14.40 5.60 27.32
CA VAL A 62 13.72 4.30 27.31
C VAL A 62 12.95 4.10 26.01
N MET A 63 12.19 5.11 25.55
CA MET A 63 11.49 5.05 24.26
C MET A 63 12.47 4.85 23.10
N TRP A 64 13.61 5.54 23.11
CA TRP A 64 14.65 5.38 22.10
C TRP A 64 15.23 3.96 22.08
N LEU A 65 15.47 3.37 23.25
CA LEU A 65 15.97 2.00 23.39
C LEU A 65 15.00 0.99 22.78
N PHE A 66 13.70 1.10 23.08
CA PHE A 66 12.69 0.22 22.50
C PHE A 66 12.65 0.32 20.97
N GLN A 67 12.80 1.52 20.42
CA GLN A 67 12.84 1.74 18.96
C GLN A 67 14.07 1.11 18.28
N GLN A 68 15.20 0.95 18.97
CA GLN A 68 16.40 0.34 18.38
C GLN A 68 16.18 -1.12 17.97
N SER A 69 15.33 -1.85 18.71
CA SER A 69 15.04 -3.26 18.44
C SER A 69 14.51 -3.49 17.02
N PHE A 70 13.63 -2.60 16.54
CA PHE A 70 13.06 -2.68 15.19
C PHE A 70 14.07 -2.33 14.08
N ARG A 71 15.11 -1.57 14.41
CA ARG A 71 16.09 -1.04 13.44
C ARG A 71 17.42 -1.79 13.42
N TRP A 72 17.61 -2.77 14.30
CA TRP A 72 18.88 -3.47 14.47
C TRP A 72 19.26 -4.35 13.26
N ASN A 73 18.25 -4.94 12.62
CA ASN A 73 18.45 -5.86 11.49
C ASN A 73 17.37 -5.71 10.41
N PRO A 74 17.31 -4.56 9.72
CA PRO A 74 16.41 -4.37 8.59
C PRO A 74 16.69 -5.43 7.52
N THR A 75 15.64 -6.15 7.13
CA THR A 75 15.69 -7.23 6.15
C THR A 75 14.58 -7.01 5.14
N ASP A 76 14.97 -6.83 3.89
CA ASP A 76 14.05 -6.72 2.76
C ASP A 76 13.78 -8.12 2.20
N HIS A 77 12.62 -8.33 1.58
CA HIS A 77 12.27 -9.61 0.97
C HIS A 77 12.08 -9.40 -0.53
N VAL A 78 12.89 -10.08 -1.32
CA VAL A 78 12.71 -10.12 -2.78
C VAL A 78 11.76 -11.26 -3.10
N THR A 79 10.69 -10.93 -3.82
CA THR A 79 9.67 -11.88 -4.28
C THR A 79 10.06 -12.48 -5.63
N HIS A 80 9.82 -13.78 -5.82
CA HIS A 80 10.12 -14.51 -7.05
C HIS A 80 8.83 -15.13 -7.64
N PRO A 81 7.97 -14.35 -8.33
CA PRO A 81 6.70 -14.83 -8.89
C PRO A 81 6.88 -15.97 -9.90
N GLU A 82 8.01 -16.04 -10.59
CA GLU A 82 8.33 -17.07 -11.58
C GLU A 82 8.46 -18.48 -10.98
N ARG A 83 8.59 -18.56 -9.65
CA ARG A 83 8.70 -19.82 -8.90
C ARG A 83 7.37 -20.27 -8.30
N LEU A 84 6.30 -19.53 -8.55
CA LEU A 84 4.97 -19.89 -8.06
C LEU A 84 4.51 -21.22 -8.67
N PRO A 85 3.82 -22.06 -7.89
CA PRO A 85 3.22 -23.27 -8.42
C PRO A 85 2.12 -22.90 -9.43
N PRO A 86 1.90 -23.73 -10.47
CA PRO A 86 0.86 -23.47 -11.46
C PRO A 86 -0.55 -23.51 -10.86
N ASN A 87 -0.75 -24.22 -9.75
CA ASN A 87 -2.02 -24.31 -9.05
C ASN A 87 -2.01 -23.41 -7.81
N LEU A 88 -2.53 -22.19 -7.95
CA LEU A 88 -2.67 -21.23 -6.86
C LEU A 88 -3.94 -21.50 -6.02
N PRO A 89 -3.94 -21.17 -4.70
CA PRO A 89 -5.09 -21.36 -3.83
C PRO A 89 -6.25 -20.39 -4.16
N PRO A 90 -7.50 -20.66 -3.74
CA PRO A 90 -8.55 -19.65 -3.75
C PRO A 90 -8.19 -18.45 -2.85
N VAL A 91 -8.54 -17.25 -3.29
CA VAL A 91 -8.31 -15.98 -2.60
C VAL A 91 -9.62 -15.19 -2.58
N ASP A 92 -9.99 -14.76 -1.38
CA ASP A 92 -11.10 -13.83 -1.16
C ASP A 92 -10.54 -12.45 -0.84
N VAL A 93 -11.00 -11.43 -1.54
CA VAL A 93 -10.65 -10.03 -1.27
C VAL A 93 -11.87 -9.32 -0.72
N MET A 94 -11.75 -8.81 0.51
CA MET A 94 -12.78 -8.02 1.16
C MET A 94 -12.43 -6.53 1.08
N VAL A 95 -13.37 -5.74 0.59
CA VAL A 95 -13.30 -4.28 0.55
C VAL A 95 -14.32 -3.76 1.54
N CYS A 96 -13.86 -3.00 2.53
CA CYS A 96 -14.73 -2.37 3.51
C CYS A 96 -14.79 -0.87 3.23
N THR A 97 -15.98 -0.30 3.25
CA THR A 97 -16.20 1.15 3.18
C THR A 97 -17.11 1.60 4.30
N ALA A 98 -16.83 2.78 4.86
CA ALA A 98 -17.48 3.25 6.08
C ALA A 98 -18.47 4.39 5.85
N ASP A 99 -18.16 5.33 4.95
CA ASP A 99 -18.93 6.56 4.78
C ASP A 99 -18.74 7.11 3.35
N PRO A 100 -19.82 7.31 2.56
CA PRO A 100 -19.72 7.79 1.19
C PRO A 100 -19.17 9.22 1.05
N ASP A 101 -19.20 10.06 2.09
CA ASP A 101 -18.64 11.40 2.05
C ASP A 101 -17.12 11.38 2.21
N ARG A 102 -16.59 10.45 3.03
CA ARG A 102 -15.15 10.25 3.22
C ARG A 102 -14.53 9.35 2.15
N GLU A 103 -15.30 8.38 1.68
CA GLU A 103 -14.91 7.37 0.70
C GLU A 103 -15.90 7.43 -0.47
N PRO A 104 -15.70 8.38 -1.41
CA PRO A 104 -16.64 8.60 -2.49
C PRO A 104 -17.00 7.30 -3.23
N PRO A 105 -18.28 7.05 -3.55
CA PRO A 105 -18.71 5.85 -4.28
C PRO A 105 -17.95 5.62 -5.60
N ALA A 106 -17.55 6.72 -6.23
CA ALA A 106 -16.57 6.83 -7.30
C ALA A 106 -15.29 6.00 -7.06
N LEU A 107 -14.61 6.30 -5.95
CA LEU A 107 -13.35 5.71 -5.57
C LEU A 107 -13.52 4.22 -5.25
N VAL A 108 -14.63 3.87 -4.59
CA VAL A 108 -14.99 2.48 -4.28
C VAL A 108 -15.16 1.69 -5.58
N ALA A 109 -15.91 2.21 -6.56
CA ALA A 109 -16.11 1.54 -7.84
C ALA A 109 -14.82 1.40 -8.66
N ASN A 110 -13.91 2.39 -8.64
CA ASN A 110 -12.58 2.29 -9.26
C ASN A 110 -11.74 1.19 -8.61
N THR A 111 -11.76 1.11 -7.28
CA THR A 111 -11.08 0.08 -6.50
C THR A 111 -11.59 -1.30 -6.87
N LEU A 112 -12.92 -1.49 -6.91
CA LEU A 112 -13.54 -2.76 -7.32
C LEU A 112 -13.13 -3.17 -8.74
N LEU A 113 -13.15 -2.25 -9.70
CA LEU A 113 -12.74 -2.51 -11.08
C LEU A 113 -11.26 -2.89 -11.20
N SER A 114 -10.39 -2.23 -10.43
CA SER A 114 -8.96 -2.53 -10.36
C SER A 114 -8.72 -3.94 -9.79
N LEU A 115 -9.42 -4.29 -8.71
CA LEU A 115 -9.36 -5.60 -8.07
C LEU A 115 -9.84 -6.71 -9.00
N MET A 116 -11.00 -6.53 -9.64
CA MET A 116 -11.54 -7.49 -10.61
C MET A 116 -10.62 -7.72 -11.82
N ALA A 117 -9.72 -6.77 -12.11
CA ALA A 117 -8.74 -6.84 -13.20
C ALA A 117 -7.41 -7.50 -12.79
N TYR A 118 -7.31 -8.04 -11.57
CA TYR A 118 -6.12 -8.79 -11.15
C TYR A 118 -5.82 -9.97 -12.07
N ASP A 119 -4.52 -10.23 -12.24
CA ASP A 119 -4.04 -11.36 -13.01
C ASP A 119 -4.07 -12.62 -12.14
N TYR A 120 -5.27 -13.22 -12.04
CA TYR A 120 -5.53 -14.44 -11.29
C TYR A 120 -6.58 -15.29 -11.98
N ASP A 121 -6.65 -16.57 -11.59
CA ASP A 121 -7.70 -17.47 -12.03
C ASP A 121 -9.07 -16.99 -11.51
N VAL A 122 -9.98 -16.68 -12.44
CA VAL A 122 -11.34 -16.21 -12.16
C VAL A 122 -12.17 -17.22 -11.37
N SER A 123 -11.87 -18.51 -11.44
CA SER A 123 -12.57 -19.53 -10.65
C SER A 123 -12.16 -19.55 -9.18
N LYS A 124 -11.09 -18.84 -8.83
CA LYS A 124 -10.43 -18.86 -7.53
C LYS A 124 -10.33 -17.50 -6.86
N LEU A 125 -10.75 -16.43 -7.54
CA LEU A 125 -10.73 -15.08 -7.00
C LEU A 125 -12.17 -14.59 -6.79
N ALA A 126 -12.54 -14.32 -5.55
CA ALA A 126 -13.81 -13.71 -5.21
C ALA A 126 -13.59 -12.37 -4.50
N PHE A 127 -14.53 -11.45 -4.71
CA PHE A 127 -14.50 -10.10 -4.15
C PHE A 127 -15.78 -9.83 -3.38
N TYR A 128 -15.64 -9.24 -2.20
CA TYR A 128 -16.74 -8.89 -1.32
C TYR A 128 -16.65 -7.42 -0.97
N LEU A 129 -17.77 -6.71 -1.07
CA LEU A 129 -17.90 -5.33 -0.61
C LEU A 129 -18.74 -5.31 0.66
N SER A 130 -18.17 -4.81 1.75
CA SER A 130 -18.88 -4.48 2.99
C SER A 130 -19.02 -2.96 3.06
N ASP A 131 -20.25 -2.47 3.12
CA ASP A 131 -20.54 -1.05 3.29
C ASP A 131 -21.19 -0.84 4.67
N ASP A 132 -20.39 -0.37 5.63
CA ASP A 132 -20.83 -0.09 6.99
C ASP A 132 -21.70 1.18 7.03
N GLY A 133 -21.60 2.05 6.03
CA GLY A 133 -22.41 3.25 5.88
C GLY A 133 -23.80 2.98 5.29
N GLY A 134 -24.00 1.80 4.69
CA GLY A 134 -25.28 1.38 4.10
C GLY A 134 -25.79 2.35 3.03
N SER A 135 -24.90 2.95 2.24
CA SER A 135 -25.22 4.02 1.32
C SER A 135 -25.80 3.48 0.01
N GLU A 136 -26.99 3.97 -0.35
CA GLU A 136 -27.60 3.67 -1.66
C GLU A 136 -26.70 4.11 -2.83
N LEU A 137 -25.90 5.18 -2.64
CA LEU A 137 -24.98 5.66 -3.66
C LEU A 137 -23.80 4.70 -3.86
N THR A 138 -23.27 4.13 -2.78
CA THR A 138 -22.21 3.11 -2.83
C THR A 138 -22.72 1.85 -3.52
N PHE A 139 -23.94 1.41 -3.17
CA PHE A 139 -24.59 0.29 -3.85
C PHE A 139 -24.77 0.56 -5.35
N HIS A 140 -25.28 1.75 -5.71
CA HIS A 140 -25.46 2.12 -7.11
C HIS A 140 -24.13 2.15 -7.87
N ALA A 141 -23.08 2.73 -7.28
CA ALA A 141 -21.76 2.78 -7.89
C ALA A 141 -21.16 1.38 -8.11
N ALA A 142 -21.28 0.48 -7.12
CA ALA A 142 -20.84 -0.90 -7.25
C ALA A 142 -21.63 -1.66 -8.33
N TYR A 143 -22.95 -1.45 -8.41
CA TYR A 143 -23.79 -2.00 -9.47
C TYR A 143 -23.35 -1.52 -10.85
N GLN A 144 -23.14 -0.22 -11.03
CA GLN A 144 -22.63 0.34 -12.28
C GLN A 144 -21.25 -0.21 -12.62
N ALA A 145 -20.34 -0.31 -11.64
CA ALA A 145 -19.02 -0.92 -11.77
C ALA A 145 -19.11 -2.34 -12.36
N SER A 146 -20.05 -3.16 -11.88
CA SER A 146 -20.26 -4.52 -12.40
C SER A 146 -20.65 -4.58 -13.88
N ILE A 147 -21.41 -3.59 -14.37
CA ILE A 147 -21.81 -3.49 -15.78
C ILE A 147 -20.61 -3.08 -16.63
N PHE A 148 -19.83 -2.11 -16.17
CA PHE A 148 -18.64 -1.64 -16.88
C PHE A 148 -17.49 -2.64 -16.87
N ALA A 149 -17.37 -3.45 -15.82
CA ALA A 149 -16.39 -4.53 -15.72
C ALA A 149 -16.41 -5.45 -16.96
N ARG A 150 -17.59 -5.68 -17.56
CA ARG A 150 -17.74 -6.47 -18.79
C ARG A 150 -16.93 -5.92 -19.98
N HIS A 151 -16.63 -4.62 -19.99
CA HIS A 151 -15.84 -3.95 -21.04
C HIS A 151 -14.40 -3.70 -20.56
N TRP A 152 -14.24 -3.30 -19.30
CA TRP A 152 -12.94 -2.97 -18.71
C TRP A 152 -12.03 -4.19 -18.56
N LEU A 153 -12.53 -5.29 -17.98
CA LEU A 153 -11.70 -6.46 -17.66
C LEU A 153 -11.09 -7.13 -18.90
N PRO A 154 -11.84 -7.37 -20.00
CA PRO A 154 -11.24 -7.90 -21.22
C PRO A 154 -10.21 -6.96 -21.83
N PHE A 155 -10.44 -5.64 -21.78
CA PHE A 155 -9.50 -4.63 -22.24
C PHE A 155 -8.19 -4.67 -21.44
N CYS A 156 -8.28 -4.71 -20.10
CA CYS A 156 -7.12 -4.82 -19.22
C CYS A 156 -6.30 -6.06 -19.51
N ARG A 157 -6.95 -7.23 -19.68
CA ARG A 157 -6.26 -8.50 -19.95
C ARG A 157 -5.62 -8.53 -21.34
N LYS A 158 -6.31 -8.02 -22.35
CA LYS A 158 -5.83 -8.01 -23.75
C LYS A 158 -4.59 -7.15 -23.93
N TYR A 159 -4.50 -6.04 -23.22
CA TYR A 159 -3.43 -5.05 -23.39
C TYR A 159 -2.48 -4.93 -22.19
N ASN A 160 -2.63 -5.81 -21.20
CA ASN A 160 -1.89 -5.79 -19.94
C ASN A 160 -1.81 -4.37 -19.33
N VAL A 161 -2.98 -3.75 -19.15
CA VAL A 161 -3.10 -2.34 -18.76
C VAL A 161 -2.60 -2.11 -17.33
N GLU A 162 -1.70 -1.13 -17.17
CA GLU A 162 -1.25 -0.65 -15.86
C GLU A 162 -1.25 0.90 -15.83
N PRO A 163 -1.79 1.53 -14.79
CA PRO A 163 -2.52 0.95 -13.65
C PRO A 163 -3.88 0.37 -14.03
N ARG A 164 -4.35 -0.65 -13.29
CA ARG A 164 -5.64 -1.35 -13.55
C ARG A 164 -6.88 -0.58 -13.11
N ALA A 165 -6.72 0.49 -12.33
CA ALA A 165 -7.81 1.39 -11.97
C ALA A 165 -8.16 2.29 -13.17
N PRO A 166 -9.43 2.30 -13.64
CA PRO A 166 -9.82 3.08 -14.82
C PRO A 166 -9.45 4.55 -14.70
N GLN A 167 -9.82 5.22 -13.61
CA GLN A 167 -9.53 6.65 -13.40
C GLN A 167 -8.03 6.95 -13.51
N ALA A 168 -7.19 6.20 -12.79
CA ALA A 168 -5.75 6.37 -12.85
C ALA A 168 -5.17 6.10 -14.24
N PHE A 169 -5.69 5.10 -14.95
CA PHE A 169 -5.27 4.78 -16.32
C PHE A 169 -5.59 5.92 -17.28
N PHE A 170 -6.83 6.41 -17.30
CA PHE A 170 -7.23 7.47 -18.21
C PHE A 170 -6.52 8.78 -17.93
N PHE A 171 -6.33 9.17 -16.65
CA PHE A 171 -5.51 10.34 -16.29
C PHE A 171 -4.05 10.21 -16.77
N SER A 172 -3.45 9.02 -16.69
CA SER A 172 -2.06 8.80 -17.14
C SER A 172 -1.96 8.73 -18.67
N SER A 173 -2.96 8.12 -19.31
CA SER A 173 -3.06 7.89 -20.75
C SER A 173 -3.28 9.18 -21.54
N GLU A 174 -4.06 10.12 -21.01
CA GLU A 174 -4.28 11.42 -21.65
C GLU A 174 -2.98 12.23 -21.83
N ASN A 175 -1.94 11.94 -21.03
CA ASN A 175 -0.62 12.53 -21.17
C ASN A 175 0.36 11.74 -22.06
N SER A 176 0.03 10.50 -22.47
CA SER A 176 1.01 9.56 -23.06
C SER A 176 0.55 8.79 -24.30
N VAL A 177 -0.75 8.63 -24.57
CA VAL A 177 -1.30 7.79 -25.66
C VAL A 177 -1.30 8.51 -27.02
N ALA A 178 -0.37 9.46 -27.22
CA ALA A 178 -0.28 10.20 -28.47
C ALA A 178 0.35 9.41 -29.63
N ASP A 179 1.11 8.31 -29.43
CA ASP A 179 1.97 7.85 -30.54
C ASP A 179 2.31 6.34 -30.65
N THR A 180 1.62 5.39 -30.00
CA THR A 180 2.16 4.00 -29.97
C THR A 180 1.16 2.83 -30.01
N GLY A 181 -0.14 3.09 -30.19
CA GLY A 181 -1.16 2.03 -30.25
C GLY A 181 -1.36 1.46 -31.66
N SER A 182 -1.49 0.14 -31.81
CA SER A 182 -2.04 -0.47 -33.04
C SER A 182 -3.46 0.06 -33.31
N GLY A 183 -3.91 0.08 -34.57
CA GLY A 183 -5.25 0.57 -34.92
C GLY A 183 -6.38 -0.14 -34.14
N THR A 184 -6.18 -1.41 -33.79
CA THR A 184 -7.10 -2.19 -32.95
C THR A 184 -7.15 -1.72 -31.51
N PHE A 185 -6.00 -1.35 -30.90
CA PHE A 185 -5.97 -0.77 -29.56
C PHE A 185 -6.75 0.54 -29.50
N ARG A 186 -6.60 1.42 -30.50
CA ARG A 186 -7.28 2.72 -30.50
C ARG A 186 -8.80 2.57 -30.60
N GLN A 187 -9.28 1.60 -31.39
CA GLN A 187 -10.70 1.28 -31.49
C GLN A 187 -11.26 0.77 -30.15
N ASP A 188 -10.61 -0.22 -29.55
CA ASP A 188 -11.01 -0.78 -28.26
C ASP A 188 -10.95 0.26 -27.13
N TYR A 189 -9.90 1.09 -27.11
CA TYR A 189 -9.76 2.20 -26.17
C TYR A 189 -10.90 3.21 -26.30
N ASN A 190 -11.23 3.62 -27.53
CA ASN A 190 -12.32 4.56 -27.77
C ASN A 190 -13.66 3.96 -27.35
N LEU A 191 -13.90 2.68 -27.60
CA LEU A 191 -15.11 1.98 -27.16
C LEU A 191 -15.23 1.98 -25.63
N VAL A 192 -14.16 1.64 -24.91
CA VAL A 192 -14.13 1.64 -23.45
C VAL A 192 -14.32 3.07 -22.92
N LYS A 193 -13.65 4.06 -23.51
CA LYS A 193 -13.78 5.48 -23.13
C LYS A 193 -15.21 5.98 -23.33
N VAL A 194 -15.84 5.69 -24.47
CA VAL A 194 -17.23 6.06 -24.73
C VAL A 194 -18.18 5.35 -23.77
N THR A 195 -17.95 4.07 -23.46
CA THR A 195 -18.77 3.33 -22.49
C THR A 195 -18.65 3.93 -21.09
N ALA A 196 -17.45 4.36 -20.71
CA ALA A 196 -17.18 5.06 -19.46
C ALA A 196 -17.81 6.47 -19.41
N ILE A 197 -18.05 7.12 -20.54
CA ILE A 197 -18.68 8.46 -20.57
C ILE A 197 -20.22 8.35 -20.72
N SER A 198 -20.69 7.46 -21.58
CA SER A 198 -22.10 7.37 -22.03
C SER A 198 -23.06 6.79 -20.99
N LYS A 199 -22.59 5.99 -20.03
CA LYS A 199 -23.46 5.27 -19.08
C LYS A 199 -23.55 5.92 -17.69
N SER A 200 -23.39 7.25 -17.59
CA SER A 200 -23.35 7.98 -16.32
C SER A 200 -22.25 7.52 -15.36
N PHE A 201 -21.14 7.00 -15.90
CA PHE A 201 -19.88 6.79 -15.20
C PHE A 201 -19.11 8.11 -15.00
N CYS A 202 -19.77 9.26 -15.14
CA CYS A 202 -19.22 10.57 -14.82
C CYS A 202 -18.82 10.66 -13.33
N PHE A 203 -19.41 9.82 -12.47
CA PHE A 203 -19.01 9.69 -11.07
C PHE A 203 -17.71 8.91 -10.88
N LEU A 204 -17.10 8.31 -11.89
CA LEU A 204 -15.88 7.49 -11.76
C LEU A 204 -14.60 8.21 -12.22
N PHE A 205 -14.72 9.49 -12.59
CA PHE A 205 -13.63 10.35 -13.01
C PHE A 205 -13.60 11.66 -12.23
#